data_AF-A0A955YJK3-F1
#
_entry.id   AF-A0A955YJK3-F1
#
_cell.length_a   1.000
_cell.length_b   1.000
_cell.length_c   1.000
_cell.angle_alpha   90.00
_cell.angle_beta   90.00
_cell.angle_gamma   90.00
#
_symmetry.space_group_name_H-M   'P 1'
#
loop_
_entity.id
_entity.type
_entity.pdbx_description
1 polymer ?
#
loop_
_entity_poly.entity_id
_entity_poly.type
_entity_poly.pdbx_seq_one_letter_code
_entity_poly.pdbx_strand_id
1 'polypeptide(L)'
;EVAQLARSRGVPVIFLTAHEQHAVAAFEHGALHYLLKPVDATQLARALDRLPPRAPADGDGDETTSAPLAMPAPLERVALTVRGDVVLLAPQAITHALYDGELVTVHTAERAYITDESLQDLEARIASPLVLRVQRRAILNLARVQRLRGQASGGYVAVLDTGAEVPVSRQAARDLRKRLGI
;
A
#
# COMPACT_ATOMS: atom_id res chain seq x y z
N GLU A 1 12.78 18.87 -0.89
CA GLU A 1 12.90 17.93 0.26
C GLU A 1 13.22 16.49 -0.14
N VAL A 2 12.40 15.78 -0.94
CA VAL A 2 12.63 14.35 -1.27
C VAL A 2 14.01 14.08 -1.90
N ALA A 3 14.43 14.87 -2.89
CA ALA A 3 15.74 14.69 -3.51
C ALA A 3 16.90 14.98 -2.56
N GLN A 4 16.74 15.94 -1.65
CA GLN A 4 17.76 16.30 -0.68
C GLN A 4 17.97 15.17 0.34
N LEU A 5 16.88 14.59 0.82
CA LEU A 5 16.92 13.44 1.73
C LEU A 5 17.51 12.20 1.04
N ALA A 6 17.13 11.94 -0.20
CA ALA A 6 17.67 10.82 -0.96
C ALA A 6 19.16 10.99 -1.29
N ARG A 7 19.59 12.20 -1.67
CA ARG A 7 21.00 12.54 -1.88
C ARG A 7 21.82 12.31 -0.60
N SER A 8 21.32 12.72 0.56
CA SER A 8 22.00 12.50 1.85
C SER A 8 22.22 11.03 2.19
N ARG A 9 21.46 10.11 1.55
CA ARG A 9 21.57 8.65 1.71
C ARG A 9 22.24 7.97 0.52
N GLY A 10 22.82 8.73 -0.42
CA GLY A 10 23.48 8.19 -1.61
C GLY A 10 22.52 7.58 -2.63
N VAL A 11 21.22 7.90 -2.57
CA VAL A 11 20.20 7.35 -3.46
C VAL A 11 19.94 8.33 -4.61
N PRO A 12 20.19 7.96 -5.88
CA PRO A 12 19.86 8.80 -7.02
C PRO A 12 18.34 8.88 -7.23
N VAL A 13 17.83 10.07 -7.53
CA VAL A 13 16.38 10.33 -7.68
C VAL A 13 16.05 10.86 -9.07
N ILE A 14 15.02 10.30 -9.70
CA ILE A 14 14.42 10.84 -10.93
C ILE A 14 12.97 11.20 -10.63
N PHE A 15 12.55 12.43 -10.94
CA PHE A 15 11.17 12.87 -10.75
C PHE A 15 10.34 12.66 -12.02
N LEU A 16 9.11 12.17 -11.86
CA LEU A 16 8.12 11.99 -12.92
C LEU A 16 6.83 12.72 -12.54
N THR A 17 6.46 13.76 -13.28
CA THR A 17 5.38 14.67 -12.84
C THR A 17 4.68 15.34 -14.02
N ALA A 18 3.43 15.78 -13.85
CA ALA A 18 2.73 16.59 -14.85
C ALA A 18 3.00 18.10 -14.69
N HIS A 19 3.88 18.49 -13.76
CA HIS A 19 4.14 19.88 -13.39
C HIS A 19 5.59 20.27 -13.71
N GLU A 20 5.77 21.18 -14.66
CA GLU A 20 7.08 21.62 -15.17
C GLU A 20 7.79 22.61 -14.24
N GLN A 21 7.04 23.43 -13.49
CA GLN A 21 7.57 24.56 -12.72
C GLN A 21 8.52 24.20 -11.56
N HIS A 22 8.74 22.91 -11.26
CA HIS A 22 9.60 22.47 -10.15
C HIS A 22 10.89 21.77 -10.62
N ALA A 23 11.15 21.73 -11.93
CA ALA A 23 12.32 21.05 -12.48
C ALA A 23 13.65 21.63 -11.97
N VAL A 24 13.78 22.96 -11.95
CA VAL A 24 15.01 23.66 -11.51
C VAL A 24 15.31 23.35 -10.04
N ALA A 25 14.31 23.50 -9.16
CA ALA A 25 14.45 23.18 -7.75
C ALA A 25 14.80 21.69 -7.53
N ALA A 26 14.22 20.78 -8.30
CA ALA A 26 14.54 19.36 -8.18
C ALA A 26 16.03 19.04 -8.45
N PHE A 27 16.64 19.69 -9.45
CA PHE A 27 18.07 19.52 -9.75
C PHE A 27 18.97 20.12 -8.67
N GLU A 28 18.63 21.30 -8.13
CA GLU A 28 19.38 21.93 -7.02
C GLU A 28 19.44 21.01 -5.79
N HIS A 29 18.34 20.30 -5.50
CA HIS A 29 18.24 19.35 -4.38
C HIS A 29 18.80 17.96 -4.71
N GLY A 30 19.26 17.72 -5.93
CA GLY A 30 19.96 16.51 -6.31
C GLY A 30 19.18 15.42 -6.99
N ALA A 31 18.12 15.78 -7.69
CA ALA A 31 17.59 14.92 -8.73
C ALA A 31 18.65 14.67 -9.82
N LEU A 32 18.74 13.41 -10.25
CA LEU A 32 19.52 12.96 -11.39
C LEU A 32 18.79 13.29 -12.71
N HIS A 33 17.45 13.25 -12.70
CA HIS A 33 16.63 13.62 -13.86
C HIS A 33 15.24 14.09 -13.45
N TYR A 34 14.60 14.87 -14.31
CA TYR A 34 13.20 15.31 -14.19
C TYR A 34 12.48 15.02 -15.51
N LEU A 35 11.35 14.33 -15.45
CA LEU A 35 10.58 13.86 -16.60
C LEU A 35 9.12 14.26 -16.45
N LEU A 36 8.53 14.71 -17.56
CA LEU A 36 7.13 15.11 -17.59
C LEU A 36 6.22 13.97 -18.02
N LYS A 37 5.01 13.95 -17.48
CA LYS A 37 3.93 13.08 -17.96
C LYS A 37 3.28 13.72 -19.20
N PRO A 38 2.90 12.91 -20.21
CA PRO A 38 3.08 11.46 -20.31
C PRO A 38 4.56 11.08 -20.56
N VAL A 39 5.04 10.03 -19.90
CA VAL A 39 6.47 9.66 -19.99
C VAL A 39 6.76 8.95 -21.30
N ASP A 40 7.76 9.44 -22.03
CA ASP A 40 8.32 8.78 -23.20
C ASP A 40 9.32 7.70 -22.76
N ALA A 41 9.15 6.47 -23.25
CA ALA A 41 10.00 5.33 -22.89
C ALA A 41 11.48 5.54 -23.25
N THR A 42 11.76 6.25 -24.34
CA THR A 42 13.12 6.60 -24.79
C THR A 42 13.75 7.62 -23.86
N GLN A 43 12.98 8.60 -23.40
CA GLN A 43 13.46 9.59 -22.42
C GLN A 43 13.73 8.96 -21.05
N LEU A 44 12.87 8.04 -20.61
CA LEU A 44 13.09 7.30 -19.38
C LEU A 44 14.34 6.42 -19.46
N ALA A 45 14.54 5.71 -20.57
CA ALA A 45 15.73 4.89 -20.79
C ALA A 45 17.03 5.73 -20.68
N ARG A 46 17.07 6.89 -21.35
CA ARG A 46 18.22 7.82 -21.26
C ARG A 46 18.44 8.36 -19.85
N ALA A 47 17.37 8.55 -19.08
CA ALA A 47 17.48 8.99 -17.69
C ALA A 47 18.08 7.90 -16.79
N LEU A 48 17.79 6.63 -17.08
CA LEU A 48 18.30 5.47 -16.36
C LEU A 48 19.76 5.16 -16.73
N ASP A 49 20.17 5.33 -17.98
CA ASP A 49 21.56 5.12 -18.44
C ASP A 49 22.57 6.03 -17.72
N ARG A 50 22.11 7.13 -17.13
CA ARG A 50 22.93 8.09 -16.38
C ARG A 50 23.10 7.74 -14.91
N LEU A 51 22.52 6.63 -14.45
CA LEU A 51 22.68 6.17 -13.08
C LEU A 51 24.11 5.64 -12.86
N PRO A 52 24.82 6.08 -11.80
CA PRO A 52 26.13 5.54 -11.51
C PRO A 52 26.04 4.05 -11.13
N PRO A 53 27.03 3.23 -11.51
CA PRO A 53 27.09 1.83 -11.10
C PRO A 53 27.14 1.74 -9.56
N ARG A 54 26.35 0.82 -9.01
CA ARG A 54 26.19 0.65 -7.56
C ARG A 54 27.50 0.13 -6.95
N ALA A 55 28.16 0.93 -6.13
CA ALA A 55 29.27 0.44 -5.31
C ALA A 55 28.72 -0.54 -4.24
N PRO A 56 29.36 -1.69 -4.02
CA PRO A 56 28.97 -2.63 -2.98
C PRO A 56 29.19 -1.97 -1.61
N ALA A 57 28.20 -2.11 -0.73
CA ALA A 57 28.34 -1.69 0.66
C ALA A 57 29.17 -2.74 1.40
N ASP A 58 30.30 -2.32 1.97
CA ASP A 58 31.17 -3.16 2.79
C ASP A 58 30.44 -3.64 4.06
N GLY A 59 30.52 -4.94 4.33
CA GLY A 59 29.96 -5.58 5.52
C GLY A 59 30.03 -7.11 5.47
N ASP A 60 31.18 -7.64 5.89
CA ASP A 60 31.57 -9.01 6.27
C ASP A 60 30.62 -10.21 6.04
N GLY A 61 31.16 -11.19 5.28
CA GLY A 61 31.22 -12.62 5.61
C GLY A 61 29.90 -13.42 5.68
N ASP A 62 29.55 -14.14 4.62
CA ASP A 62 29.99 -15.53 4.39
C ASP A 62 29.27 -16.08 3.14
N GLU A 63 29.97 -16.94 2.40
CA GLU A 63 29.62 -17.40 1.06
C GLU A 63 28.46 -18.40 1.01
N THR A 64 27.79 -18.40 -0.16
CA THR A 64 27.03 -19.52 -0.75
C THR A 64 25.60 -19.76 -0.26
N THR A 65 24.65 -19.07 -0.89
CA THR A 65 23.72 -19.72 -1.84
C THR A 65 23.07 -18.64 -2.69
N SER A 66 23.24 -18.75 -3.99
CA SER A 66 22.57 -17.96 -5.01
C SER A 66 21.06 -18.19 -4.96
N ALA A 67 20.38 -17.55 -4.02
CA ALA A 67 18.95 -17.31 -4.17
C ALA A 67 18.79 -16.25 -5.26
N PRO A 68 17.92 -16.43 -6.26
CA PRO A 68 17.61 -15.35 -7.19
C PRO A 68 17.20 -14.14 -6.35
N LEU A 69 17.92 -13.03 -6.49
CA LEU A 69 17.57 -11.76 -5.87
C LEU A 69 16.17 -11.42 -6.37
N ALA A 70 15.17 -11.73 -5.54
CA ALA A 70 13.80 -11.35 -5.79
C ALA A 70 13.82 -9.84 -6.04
N MET A 71 13.46 -9.42 -7.25
CA MET A 71 13.15 -8.01 -7.50
C MET A 71 12.22 -7.59 -6.36
N PRO A 72 12.52 -6.52 -5.59
CA PRO A 72 11.58 -6.04 -4.60
C PRO A 72 10.29 -5.76 -5.37
N ALA A 73 9.23 -6.49 -5.01
CA ALA A 73 7.93 -6.35 -5.64
C ALA A 73 7.54 -4.85 -5.66
N PRO A 74 6.77 -4.39 -6.67
CA PRO A 74 6.29 -3.01 -6.70
C PRO A 74 5.78 -2.62 -5.31
N LEU A 75 6.21 -1.46 -4.79
CA LEU A 75 5.69 -0.96 -3.51
C LEU A 75 4.21 -0.59 -3.71
N GLU A 76 3.31 -1.58 -3.59
CA GLU A 76 1.88 -1.37 -3.59
C GLU A 76 1.52 -0.51 -2.37
N ARG A 77 1.06 0.71 -2.62
CA ARG A 77 0.67 1.66 -1.57
C ARG A 77 -0.72 2.21 -1.85
N VAL A 78 -1.54 2.20 -0.81
CA VAL A 78 -2.86 2.81 -0.76
C VAL A 78 -2.68 4.20 -0.17
N ALA A 79 -2.94 5.23 -0.98
CA ALA A 79 -3.07 6.58 -0.47
C ALA A 79 -4.39 6.70 0.29
N LEU A 80 -4.41 7.42 1.41
CA LEU A 80 -5.59 7.69 2.20
C LEU A 80 -5.60 9.17 2.56
N THR A 81 -6.67 9.87 2.23
CA THR A 81 -6.81 11.28 2.61
C THR A 81 -7.34 11.36 4.04
N VAL A 82 -6.57 11.97 4.94
CA VAL A 82 -6.87 12.11 6.37
C VAL A 82 -6.72 13.58 6.73
N ARG A 83 -7.85 14.28 6.95
CA ARG A 83 -7.87 15.71 7.36
C ARG A 83 -7.03 16.64 6.45
N GLY A 84 -6.97 16.34 5.15
CA GLY A 84 -6.21 17.11 4.16
C GLY A 84 -4.78 16.61 3.91
N ASP A 85 -4.27 15.69 4.73
CA ASP A 85 -2.98 15.02 4.51
C ASP A 85 -3.16 13.69 3.77
N VAL A 86 -2.15 13.29 3.00
CA VAL A 86 -2.12 11.98 2.33
C VAL A 86 -1.26 11.01 3.12
N VAL A 87 -1.89 9.99 3.70
CA VAL A 87 -1.22 8.89 4.39
C VAL A 87 -1.04 7.72 3.41
N LEU A 88 0.18 7.23 3.25
CA LEU A 88 0.46 6.07 2.41
C LEU A 88 0.57 4.80 3.25
N LEU A 89 -0.35 3.86 3.05
CA LEU A 89 -0.41 2.58 3.74
C LEU A 89 -0.09 1.43 2.78
N ALA A 90 0.58 0.38 3.27
CA ALA A 90 0.64 -0.87 2.53
C ALA A 90 -0.73 -1.57 2.58
N PRO A 91 -1.25 -2.15 1.48
CA PRO A 91 -2.51 -2.90 1.48
C PRO A 91 -2.61 -3.92 2.62
N GLN A 92 -1.53 -4.64 2.87
CA GLN A 92 -1.41 -5.66 3.93
C GLN A 92 -1.43 -5.09 5.36
N ALA A 93 -1.12 -3.81 5.54
CA ALA A 93 -1.20 -3.15 6.84
C ALA A 93 -2.65 -2.81 7.23
N ILE A 94 -3.56 -2.73 6.24
CA ILE A 94 -4.98 -2.47 6.47
C ILE A 94 -5.63 -3.77 6.92
N THR A 95 -6.17 -3.76 8.13
CA THR A 95 -6.83 -4.93 8.74
C THR A 95 -8.31 -4.98 8.40
N HIS A 96 -9.00 -3.85 8.60
CA HIS A 96 -10.40 -3.66 8.29
C HIS A 96 -10.71 -2.17 8.16
N ALA A 97 -11.83 -1.85 7.52
CA ALA A 97 -12.36 -0.50 7.48
C ALA A 97 -13.85 -0.52 7.81
N LEU A 98 -14.31 0.45 8.60
CA LEU A 98 -15.67 0.57 9.09
C LEU A 98 -16.25 1.93 8.72
N TYR A 99 -17.52 1.96 8.33
CA TYR A 99 -18.26 3.21 8.17
C TYR A 99 -19.19 3.42 9.36
N ASP A 100 -18.97 4.50 10.10
CA ASP A 100 -19.69 4.83 11.35
C ASP A 100 -20.99 5.62 11.12
N GLY A 101 -21.23 6.07 9.89
CA GLY A 101 -22.45 6.78 9.49
C GLY A 101 -22.15 8.14 8.90
N GLU A 102 -20.92 8.62 9.10
CA GLU A 102 -20.42 9.88 8.58
C GLU A 102 -19.12 9.66 7.81
N LEU A 103 -18.15 8.99 8.43
CA LEU A 103 -16.80 8.81 7.89
C LEU A 103 -16.38 7.34 7.88
N VAL A 104 -15.33 7.05 7.11
CA VAL A 104 -14.71 5.73 7.09
C VAL A 104 -13.50 5.72 8.01
N THR A 105 -13.48 4.79 8.94
CA THR A 105 -12.33 4.52 9.79
C THR A 105 -11.57 3.31 9.24
N VAL A 106 -10.33 3.52 8.83
CA VAL A 106 -9.40 2.50 8.35
C VAL A 106 -8.48 2.07 9.50
N HIS A 107 -8.50 0.80 9.86
CA HIS A 107 -7.73 0.25 10.97
C HIS A 107 -6.48 -0.49 10.50
N THR A 108 -5.33 -0.18 11.10
CA THR A 108 -4.10 -0.98 11.00
C THR A 108 -3.81 -1.68 12.33
N ALA A 109 -2.71 -2.44 12.40
CA ALA A 109 -2.26 -3.04 13.65
C ALA A 109 -1.83 -1.99 14.71
N GLU A 110 -1.34 -0.84 14.25
CA GLU A 110 -0.76 0.18 15.12
C GLU A 110 -1.76 1.28 15.50
N ARG A 111 -2.60 1.72 14.55
CA ARG A 111 -3.54 2.83 14.76
C ARG A 111 -4.70 2.81 13.76
N ALA A 112 -5.63 3.73 13.94
CA ALA A 112 -6.74 3.97 13.02
C ALA A 112 -6.62 5.34 12.33
N TYR A 113 -7.16 5.43 11.13
CA TYR A 113 -7.21 6.63 10.31
C TYR A 113 -8.63 6.92 9.88
N ILE A 114 -9.05 8.18 9.95
CA ILE A 114 -10.39 8.59 9.55
C ILE A 114 -10.29 9.31 8.21
N THR A 115 -11.07 8.86 7.25
CA THR A 115 -11.13 9.41 5.89
C THR A 115 -12.56 9.74 5.51
N ASP A 116 -12.71 10.75 4.67
CA ASP A 116 -13.95 11.14 3.98
C ASP A 116 -14.25 10.28 2.75
N GLU A 117 -13.29 9.44 2.36
CA GLU A 117 -13.44 8.55 1.21
C GLU A 117 -14.47 7.45 1.44
N SER A 118 -15.15 7.05 0.36
CA SER A 118 -16.14 5.99 0.46
C SER A 118 -15.46 4.63 0.63
N LEU A 119 -16.18 3.68 1.26
CA LEU A 119 -15.70 2.31 1.32
C LEU A 119 -15.53 1.69 -0.09
N GLN A 120 -16.32 2.12 -1.07
CA GLN A 120 -16.21 1.61 -2.43
C GLN A 120 -14.90 2.06 -3.10
N ASP A 121 -14.52 3.33 -2.91
CA ASP A 121 -13.26 3.87 -3.43
C ASP A 121 -12.06 3.24 -2.74
N LEU A 122 -12.16 3.05 -1.41
CA LEU A 122 -11.13 2.36 -0.63
C LEU A 122 -10.94 0.91 -1.10
N GLU A 123 -12.03 0.17 -1.35
CA GLU A 123 -11.99 -1.19 -1.88
C GLU A 123 -11.33 -1.24 -3.27
N ALA A 124 -11.75 -0.35 -4.17
CA ALA A 124 -11.21 -0.26 -5.52
C ALA A 124 -9.72 0.12 -5.53
N ARG A 125 -9.28 0.97 -4.61
CA ARG A 125 -7.87 1.38 -4.52
C ARG A 125 -6.97 0.34 -3.86
N ILE A 126 -7.49 -0.44 -2.92
CA ILE A 126 -6.73 -1.58 -2.38
C ILE A 126 -6.59 -2.69 -3.43
N ALA A 127 -7.64 -2.92 -4.24
CA ALA A 127 -7.65 -3.86 -5.37
C ALA A 127 -7.06 -5.27 -5.08
N SER A 128 -7.17 -5.74 -3.83
CA SER A 128 -6.56 -7.00 -3.39
C SER A 128 -7.58 -8.12 -3.32
N PRO A 129 -7.26 -9.35 -3.79
CA PRO A 129 -8.14 -10.52 -3.64
C PRO A 129 -8.32 -10.95 -2.17
N LEU A 130 -7.47 -10.47 -1.27
CA LEU A 130 -7.57 -10.72 0.16
C LEU A 130 -8.50 -9.73 0.85
N VAL A 131 -8.91 -8.66 0.17
CA VAL A 131 -9.86 -7.69 0.71
C VAL A 131 -11.27 -8.05 0.25
N LEU A 132 -12.19 -8.03 1.20
CA LEU A 132 -13.58 -8.41 0.98
C LEU A 132 -14.54 -7.48 1.69
N ARG A 133 -15.59 -7.06 0.97
CA ARG A 133 -16.78 -6.43 1.53
C ARG A 133 -17.59 -7.43 2.36
N VAL A 134 -17.43 -7.41 3.69
CA VAL A 134 -18.10 -8.38 4.59
C VAL A 134 -19.50 -7.95 5.04
N GLN A 135 -19.79 -6.66 4.95
CA GLN A 135 -21.11 -6.07 5.16
C GLN A 135 -21.18 -4.70 4.49
N ARG A 136 -22.39 -4.13 4.37
CA ARG A 136 -22.62 -2.80 3.75
C ARG A 136 -21.83 -1.64 4.38
N ARG A 137 -21.25 -1.83 5.57
CA ARG A 137 -20.49 -0.82 6.32
C ARG A 137 -19.10 -1.29 6.74
N ALA A 138 -18.62 -2.41 6.21
CA ALA A 138 -17.29 -2.90 6.56
C ALA A 138 -16.58 -3.64 5.43
N ILE A 139 -15.27 -3.43 5.40
CA ILE A 139 -14.29 -4.15 4.59
C ILE A 139 -13.38 -4.91 5.53
N LEU A 140 -13.01 -6.12 5.14
CA LEU A 140 -12.13 -7.00 5.89
C LEU A 140 -10.96 -7.45 5.02
N ASN A 141 -9.76 -7.40 5.57
CA ASN A 141 -8.61 -8.09 5.00
C ASN A 141 -8.53 -9.52 5.55
N LEU A 142 -8.79 -10.50 4.69
CA LEU A 142 -8.81 -11.92 5.01
C LEU A 142 -7.47 -12.43 5.52
N ALA A 143 -6.35 -11.85 5.08
CA ALA A 143 -5.02 -12.24 5.55
C ALA A 143 -4.75 -11.91 7.02
N ARG A 144 -5.59 -11.06 7.63
CA ARG A 144 -5.49 -10.66 9.05
C ARG A 144 -6.47 -11.41 9.94
N VAL A 145 -7.29 -12.31 9.37
CA VAL A 145 -8.28 -13.10 10.12
C VAL A 145 -7.60 -14.31 10.74
N GLN A 146 -7.64 -14.41 12.06
CA GLN A 146 -7.15 -15.59 12.78
C GLN A 146 -8.22 -16.65 13.01
N ARG A 147 -9.47 -16.22 13.20
CA ARG A 147 -10.57 -17.14 13.55
C ARG A 147 -11.89 -16.63 13.03
N LEU A 148 -12.74 -17.53 12.55
CA LEU A 148 -14.14 -17.26 12.22
C LEU A 148 -15.02 -17.95 13.24
N ARG A 149 -15.87 -17.18 13.93
CA ARG A 149 -16.88 -17.73 14.85
C ARG A 149 -18.23 -17.72 14.17
N GLY A 150 -18.86 -18.87 14.00
CA GLY A 150 -20.20 -18.97 13.44
C GLY A 150 -21.21 -18.27 14.36
N GLN A 151 -22.18 -17.56 13.77
CA GLN A 151 -23.29 -16.97 14.51
C GLN A 151 -24.58 -17.75 14.24
N ALA A 152 -25.49 -17.80 15.22
CA ALA A 152 -26.84 -18.36 15.05
C ALA A 152 -27.62 -17.67 13.92
N SER A 153 -27.26 -16.42 13.61
CA SER A 153 -27.74 -15.66 12.46
C SER A 153 -27.18 -16.15 11.13
N GLY A 154 -26.49 -17.29 11.03
CA GLY A 154 -25.94 -17.84 9.78
C GLY A 154 -24.78 -17.03 9.15
N GLY A 155 -24.32 -15.97 9.83
CA GLY A 155 -23.10 -15.23 9.49
C GLY A 155 -21.89 -15.71 10.28
N TYR A 156 -20.81 -14.94 10.24
CA TYR A 156 -19.62 -15.15 11.06
C TYR A 156 -19.23 -13.88 11.80
N VAL A 157 -18.46 -14.02 12.87
CA VAL A 157 -17.63 -12.96 13.41
C VAL A 157 -16.18 -13.31 13.07
N ALA A 158 -15.52 -12.45 12.29
CA ALA A 158 -14.10 -12.57 12.02
C ALA A 158 -13.30 -11.93 13.15
N VAL A 159 -12.46 -12.73 13.80
CA VAL A 159 -11.53 -12.30 14.84
C VAL A 159 -10.18 -12.06 14.19
N LEU A 160 -9.69 -10.83 14.27
CA LEU A 160 -8.44 -10.39 13.68
C LEU A 160 -7.26 -10.63 14.61
N ASP A 161 -6.05 -10.55 14.06
CA ASP A 161 -4.82 -10.65 14.85
C ASP A 161 -4.59 -9.51 15.85
N THR A 162 -5.24 -8.37 15.64
CA THR A 162 -5.30 -7.27 16.61
C THR A 162 -6.28 -7.54 17.75
N GLY A 163 -7.04 -8.64 17.69
CA GLY A 163 -8.15 -8.94 18.61
C GLY A 163 -9.47 -8.26 18.23
N ALA A 164 -9.49 -7.42 17.19
CA ALA A 164 -10.72 -6.80 16.71
C ALA A 164 -11.71 -7.84 16.16
N GLU A 165 -13.00 -7.62 16.40
CA GLU A 165 -14.07 -8.49 15.94
C GLU A 165 -14.93 -7.78 14.87
N VAL A 166 -14.98 -8.34 13.66
CA VAL A 166 -15.72 -7.77 12.52
C VAL A 166 -16.86 -8.71 12.12
N PRO A 167 -18.13 -8.27 12.19
CA PRO A 167 -19.25 -9.11 11.80
C PRO A 167 -19.32 -9.26 10.27
N VAL A 168 -19.59 -10.50 9.84
CA VAL A 168 -19.70 -10.92 8.44
C VAL A 168 -21.13 -11.37 8.18
N SER A 169 -21.77 -10.73 7.20
CA SER A 169 -23.16 -11.03 6.82
C SER A 169 -23.32 -12.44 6.24
N ARG A 170 -24.54 -13.00 6.28
CA ARG A 170 -24.84 -14.32 5.66
C ARG A 170 -24.45 -14.38 4.18
N GLN A 171 -24.65 -13.27 3.47
CA GLN A 171 -24.33 -13.16 2.04
C GLN A 171 -22.82 -13.19 1.83
N ALA A 172 -22.07 -12.31 2.50
CA ALA A 172 -20.61 -12.29 2.41
C ALA A 172 -19.96 -13.56 2.94
N ALA A 173 -20.58 -14.25 3.89
CA ALA A 173 -20.13 -15.54 4.40
C ALA A 173 -20.04 -16.61 3.31
N ARG A 174 -20.88 -16.55 2.26
CA ARG A 174 -20.78 -17.48 1.11
C ARG A 174 -19.51 -17.23 0.30
N ASP A 175 -19.21 -15.98 0.02
CA ASP A 175 -18.02 -15.61 -0.76
C ASP A 175 -16.73 -15.82 0.04
N LEU A 176 -16.79 -15.53 1.35
CA LEU A 176 -15.70 -15.78 2.28
C LEU A 176 -15.36 -17.28 2.36
N ARG A 177 -16.36 -18.16 2.46
CA ARG A 177 -16.17 -19.62 2.43
C ARG A 177 -15.47 -20.08 1.15
N LYS A 178 -15.95 -19.61 -0.01
CA LYS A 178 -15.33 -19.90 -1.32
C LYS A 178 -13.86 -19.46 -1.39
N ARG A 179 -13.52 -18.28 -0.86
CA ARG A 179 -12.15 -17.76 -0.87
C ARG A 179 -11.21 -18.50 0.09
N LEU A 180 -11.73 -19.01 1.20
CA LEU A 180 -10.97 -19.74 2.21
C LEU A 180 -10.95 -21.26 2.00
N GLY A 181 -11.73 -21.77 1.04
CA GLY A 181 -11.79 -23.21 0.73
C GLY A 181 -12.49 -24.05 1.81
N ILE A 182 -13.42 -23.46 2.55
CA ILE A 182 -14.20 -24.10 3.63
C ILE A 182 -15.70 -24.11 3.35
#